data_AF-A0ABD0QVC4-F1
#
_entry.id   AF-A0ABD0QVC4-F1
#
_cell.length_a   1.000
_cell.length_b   1.000
_cell.length_c   1.000
_cell.angle_alpha   90.00
_cell.angle_beta   90.00
_cell.angle_gamma   90.00
#
_symmetry.space_group_name_H-M   'P 1'
#
loop_
_entity.id
_entity.type
_entity.pdbx_description
1 polymer ?
#
loop_
_entity_poly.entity_id
_entity_poly.type
_entity_poly.pdbx_seq_one_letter_code
_entity_poly.pdbx_strand_id
1 'polypeptide(L)' 'LFSLVIFGCIANEGYINRPDEVEQFCIFNRNQNACNYAVGMGSLAFVCCMAFLALDAYFPQISSVKDRKKAVLADVGAS' A
#
# COMPACT_ATOMS: atom_id res chain seq x y z
N LEU A 1 -6.99 2.25 4.43
CA LEU A 1 -8.17 2.12 3.54
C LEU A 1 -7.85 2.57 2.12
N PHE A 2 -7.37 3.81 1.92
CA PHE A 2 -6.97 4.32 0.60
C PHE A 2 -5.88 3.48 -0.10
N SER A 3 -4.82 3.10 0.62
CA SER A 3 -3.75 2.22 0.11
C SER A 3 -4.25 0.82 -0.26
N LEU A 4 -5.23 0.29 0.47
CA LEU A 4 -5.83 -1.02 0.22
C LEU A 4 -6.64 -1.01 -1.08
N VAL A 5 -7.42 0.05 -1.30
CA VAL A 5 -8.17 0.25 -2.55
C VAL A 5 -7.22 0.39 -3.73
N ILE A 6 -6.20 1.25 -3.63
CA ILE A 6 -5.22 1.45 -4.72
C ILE A 6 -4.47 0.16 -5.04
N PHE A 7 -3.96 -0.54 -4.02
CA PHE A 7 -3.27 -1.81 -4.23
C PHE A 7 -4.19 -2.86 -4.84
N GLY A 8 -5.44 -2.97 -4.38
CA GLY A 8 -6.43 -3.88 -4.96
C GLY A 8 -6.72 -3.61 -6.42
N CYS A 9 -6.89 -2.34 -6.80
CA CYS A 9 -7.10 -1.95 -8.20
C CYS A 9 -5.90 -2.34 -9.09
N ILE A 10 -4.68 -2.04 -8.64
CA ILE A 10 -3.45 -2.35 -9.40
C ILE A 10 -3.21 -3.87 -9.47
N ALA A 11 -3.46 -4.60 -8.38
CA ALA A 11 -3.23 -6.04 -8.33
C ALA A 11 -4.25 -6.84 -9.16
N ASN A 12 -5.50 -6.36 -9.25
CA ASN A 12 -6.55 -7.05 -9.99
C ASN A 12 -6.57 -6.68 -11.48
N GLU A 13 -6.54 -5.38 -11.79
CA GLU A 13 -6.73 -4.86 -13.16
C GLU A 13 -5.54 -4.02 -13.65
N GLY A 14 -4.36 -4.15 -13.04
CA GLY A 14 -3.16 -3.47 -13.52
C GLY A 14 -2.69 -3.93 -14.90
N TYR A 15 -3.07 -5.15 -15.30
CA TYR A 15 -2.76 -5.75 -16.59
C TYR A 15 -4.03 -6.25 -17.27
N ILE A 16 -4.41 -5.61 -18.37
CA ILE A 16 -5.62 -5.95 -19.12
C ILE A 16 -5.30 -6.17 -20.58
N ASN A 17 -6.08 -7.03 -21.21
CA ASN A 17 -6.02 -7.27 -22.63
C ASN A 17 -7.10 -6.42 -23.34
N ARG A 18 -6.81 -5.89 -24.53
CA ARG A 18 -7.83 -5.24 -25.35
C ARG A 18 -8.74 -6.33 -25.97
N PRO A 19 -9.97 -6.00 -26.36
CA PRO A 19 -10.92 -7.01 -26.87
C PRO A 19 -10.42 -7.79 -28.09
N ASP A 20 -9.47 -7.22 -28.83
CA ASP A 20 -8.88 -7.69 -30.08
C ASP A 20 -7.50 -8.36 -29.92
N GLU A 21 -6.92 -8.33 -28.73
CA GLU A 21 -5.59 -8.87 -28.45
C GLU A 21 -5.72 -10.14 -27.59
N VAL A 22 -4.66 -10.96 -27.44
CA VAL A 22 -4.63 -12.16 -26.56
C VAL A 22 -3.74 -11.94 -25.34
N GLU A 23 -2.74 -11.05 -25.46
CA GLU A 23 -1.79 -10.73 -24.39
C GLU A 23 -2.30 -9.58 -23.50
N GLN A 24 -1.97 -9.65 -22.21
CA GLN A 24 -2.28 -8.57 -21.26
C GLN A 24 -1.18 -7.51 -21.29
N PHE A 25 -1.59 -6.24 -21.26
CA PHE A 25 -0.68 -5.10 -21.17
C PHE A 25 -0.96 -4.28 -19.92
N CYS A 26 0.10 -3.65 -19.40
CA CYS A 26 -0.01 -2.67 -18.33
C CYS A 26 -0.93 -1.51 -18.74
N ILE A 27 -1.88 -1.15 -17.86
CA ILE A 27 -2.82 -0.03 -18.10
C ILE A 27 -2.12 1.33 -18.20
N PHE A 28 -0.93 1.47 -17.61
CA PHE A 28 -0.12 2.67 -17.68
C PHE A 28 0.63 2.73 -19.02
N ASN A 29 -0.10 3.03 -20.10
CA ASN A 29 0.45 3.23 -21.44
C ASN A 29 1.35 2.06 -21.93
N ARG A 30 0.97 0.82 -21.62
CA ARG A 30 1.75 -0.41 -21.90
C ARG A 30 3.18 -0.38 -21.34
N ASN A 31 3.47 0.48 -20.37
CA ASN A 31 4.78 0.59 -19.76
C ASN A 31 4.92 -0.37 -18.58
N GLN A 32 5.61 -1.49 -18.80
CA GLN A 32 5.83 -2.49 -17.75
C GLN A 32 6.50 -1.92 -16.49
N ASN A 33 7.43 -0.98 -16.67
CA ASN A 33 8.14 -0.37 -15.55
C ASN A 33 7.19 0.46 -14.67
N ALA A 34 6.19 1.11 -15.28
CA ALA A 34 5.20 1.87 -14.54
C ALA A 34 4.28 0.98 -13.70
N CYS A 35 3.78 -0.14 -14.26
CA CYS A 35 3.00 -1.10 -13.47
C CYS A 35 3.85 -1.76 -12.38
N ASN A 36 5.08 -2.18 -12.67
CA ASN A 36 5.97 -2.75 -11.66
C ASN A 36 6.24 -1.76 -10.52
N TYR A 37 6.47 -0.48 -10.85
CA TYR A 37 6.62 0.57 -9.85
C TYR A 37 5.34 0.76 -9.02
N ALA A 38 4.18 0.81 -9.67
CA ALA A 38 2.89 0.98 -9.01
C ALA A 38 2.56 -0.20 -8.07
N VAL A 39 2.83 -1.44 -8.50
CA VAL A 39 2.68 -2.66 -7.68
C VAL A 39 3.66 -2.63 -6.50
N GLY A 40 4.92 -2.29 -6.74
CA GLY A 40 5.95 -2.22 -5.70
C GLY A 40 5.61 -1.17 -4.63
N MET A 41 5.33 0.06 -5.05
CA MET A 41 4.97 1.14 -4.14
C MET A 41 3.61 0.91 -3.45
N GLY A 42 2.63 0.37 -4.17
CA GLY A 42 1.32 0.03 -3.62
C GLY A 42 1.41 -1.06 -2.54
N SER A 43 2.21 -2.10 -2.76
CA SER A 43 2.44 -3.17 -1.77
C SER A 43 3.18 -2.65 -0.54
N LEU A 44 4.20 -1.80 -0.71
CA LEU A 44 4.92 -1.16 0.39
C LEU A 44 3.97 -0.30 1.23
N ALA A 45 3.19 0.57 0.60
CA ALA A 45 2.22 1.43 1.28
C ALA A 45 1.16 0.61 2.03
N PHE A 46 0.69 -0.50 1.44
CA PHE A 46 -0.25 -1.41 2.09
C PHE A 46 0.34 -2.04 3.37
N VAL A 47 1.59 -2.52 3.31
CA VAL A 47 2.29 -3.08 4.47
C VAL A 47 2.50 -2.04 5.56
N CYS A 48 2.93 -0.82 5.21
CA CYS A 48 3.08 0.27 6.18
C CYS A 48 1.74 0.59 6.88
N CYS A 49 0.64 0.68 6.12
CA CYS A 49 -0.68 0.91 6.72
C CYS A 49 -1.13 -0.24 7.62
N MET A 50 -0.85 -1.50 7.28
CA MET A 50 -1.14 -2.63 8.16
C MET A 50 -0.34 -2.56 9.47
N ALA A 51 0.93 -2.16 9.39
CA ALA A 51 1.78 -1.99 10.57
C ALA A 51 1.23 -0.88 11.49
N PHE A 52 0.85 0.27 10.94
CA PHE A 52 0.23 1.35 11.73
C PHE A 52 -1.13 0.96 12.30
N LEU A 53 -1.97 0.26 11.54
CA LEU A 53 -3.25 -0.27 12.04
C LEU A 53 -3.04 -1.22 13.23
N ALA A 54 -2.05 -2.12 13.14
CA ALA A 54 -1.70 -3.00 14.24
C ALA A 54 -1.19 -2.19 15.45
N LEU A 55 -0.31 -1.21 15.22
CA LEU A 55 0.19 -0.32 16.25
C LEU A 55 -0.95 0.40 16.97
N ASP A 56 -1.95 0.92 16.25
CA ASP A 56 -3.15 1.54 16.82
C ASP A 56 -3.97 0.57 17.66
N ALA A 57 -4.18 -0.66 17.17
CA ALA A 57 -4.91 -1.70 17.90
C ALA A 57 -4.20 -2.10 19.20
N TYR A 58 -2.87 -2.10 19.22
CA TYR A 58 -2.06 -2.40 20.41
C TYR A 58 -1.76 -1.18 21.28
N PHE A 59 -1.96 0.04 20.78
CA PHE A 59 -1.64 1.28 21.48
C PHE A 59 -2.22 1.37 22.91
N PRO A 60 -3.47 0.92 23.18
CA PRO A 60 -4.02 0.90 24.53
C PRO A 60 -3.23 0.02 25.51
N GLN A 61 -2.63 -1.07 25.03
CA GLN A 61 -1.89 -2.05 25.85
C GLN A 61 -0.47 -1.57 26.22
N ILE A 62 0.03 -0.51 25.57
CA ILE A 62 1.35 0.05 25.87
C ILE A 62 1.31 0.75 27.24
N SER A 63 1.99 0.22 28.26
CA SER A 63 2.04 0.79 29.61
C SER A 63 3.07 1.93 29.76
N SER A 64 4.08 1.95 28.89
CA SER A 64 5.19 2.92 28.93
C SER A 64 4.85 4.21 28.17
N VAL A 65 4.86 5.35 28.87
CA VAL A 65 4.65 6.69 28.29
C VAL A 65 5.72 7.01 27.23
N LYS A 66 6.94 6.52 27.43
CA LYS A 66 8.06 6.73 26.50
C LYS A 66 7.82 6.03 25.16
N ASP A 67 7.25 4.83 25.20
CA ASP A 67 6.98 4.05 23.99
C ASP A 67 5.75 4.56 23.25
N ARG A 68 4.69 4.96 23.98
CA ARG A 68 3.55 5.69 23.38
C ARG A 68 4.00 6.94 22.62
N LYS A 69 4.88 7.75 23.21
CA LYS A 69 5.40 8.97 22.56
C LYS A 69 6.17 8.66 21.28
N LYS A 70 7.00 7.61 21.27
CA LYS A 70 7.73 7.17 20.07
C LYS A 70 6.78 6.69 18.98
N ALA A 71 5.75 5.93 19.34
CA ALA A 71 4.77 5.42 18.40
C ALA A 71 4.03 6.58 17.70
N VAL A 72 3.60 7.60 18.47
CA VAL A 72 2.98 8.82 17.92
C VAL A 72 3.95 9.60 17.02
N LEU A 73 5.22 9.75 17.41
CA LEU A 73 6.21 10.43 16.56
C LEU A 73 6.49 9.68 15.26
N ALA A 74 6.46 8.35 15.28
CA ALA A 74 6.64 7.53 14.10
C ALA A 74 5.44 7.68 13.14
N ASP A 75 4.23 7.69 13.68
CA ASP A 75 3.00 7.88 12.90
C ASP A 75 2.94 9.28 12.24
N VAL A 76 3.27 10.33 13.00
CA VAL A 76 3.38 11.71 12.49
C VAL A 76 4.51 11.87 11.48
N GLY A 77 5.63 11.15 11.62
CA GLY A 77 6.74 11.22 10.68
C GLY A 77 6.50 10.46 9.37
N ALA A 78 5.58 9.50 9.37
CA ALA A 78 5.25 8.68 8.21
C ALA A 78 4.04 9.20 7.43
N SER A 79 3.24 10.10 8.03
CA SER A 79 2.05 10.74 7.45
C SER A 79 2.34 12.14 6.95
#